data_AF-A0A7C6B322-F1
#
_entry.id   AF-A0A7C6B322-F1
#
_cell.length_a   1.000
_cell.length_b   1.000
_cell.length_c   1.000
_cell.angle_alpha   90.00
_cell.angle_beta   90.00
_cell.angle_gamma   90.00
#
_symmetry.space_group_name_H-M   'P 1'
#
loop_
_entity.id
_entity.type
_entity.pdbx_description
1 polymer ?
#
loop_
_entity_poly.entity_id
_entity_poly.type
_entity_poly.pdbx_seq_one_letter_code
_entity_poly.pdbx_strand_id
1 'polypeptide(L)'
;MIFHVLTIFPEFFRGPLDCGIVARARQAGRLEIRIHNLRDWTRDRHRTVDDRPFGGGEGMVLKPGPIFEAVECIFPERQAGRRVVLLSA
;
A
#
# COMPACT_ATOMS: atom_id res chain seq x y z
N MET A 1 -17.36 -4.14 0.51
CA MET A 1 -16.09 -4.50 1.19
C MET A 1 -14.98 -3.65 0.62
N ILE A 2 -14.07 -3.13 1.44
CA ILE A 2 -13.01 -2.20 1.01
C ILE A 2 -11.64 -2.82 1.28
N PHE A 3 -10.78 -2.83 0.26
CA PHE A 3 -9.36 -3.16 0.41
C PHE A 3 -8.50 -1.94 0.11
N HIS A 4 -7.46 -1.76 0.93
CA HIS A 4 -6.41 -0.78 0.69
C HIS A 4 -5.13 -1.52 0.32
N VAL A 5 -4.54 -1.17 -0.82
CA VAL A 5 -3.28 -1.72 -1.31
C VAL A 5 -2.24 -0.62 -1.24
N LEU A 6 -1.23 -0.78 -0.38
CA LEU A 6 -0.09 0.13 -0.30
C LEU A 6 1.07 -0.46 -1.11
N THR A 7 1.57 0.29 -2.10
CA THR A 7 2.61 -0.19 -3.02
C THR A 7 3.46 0.97 -3.54
N ILE A 8 4.65 0.68 -4.06
CA ILE A 8 5.46 1.64 -4.83
C ILE A 8 5.19 1.56 -6.35
N PHE A 9 4.33 0.63 -6.79
CA PHE A 9 3.95 0.38 -8.18
C PHE A 9 2.42 0.34 -8.37
N PRO A 10 1.71 1.46 -8.21
CA PRO A 10 0.25 1.46 -8.29
C PRO A 10 -0.30 1.05 -9.67
N GLU A 11 0.42 1.38 -10.76
CA GLU A 11 0.02 1.06 -12.14
C GLU A 11 -0.06 -0.44 -12.39
N PHE A 12 0.75 -1.25 -11.71
CA PHE A 12 0.76 -2.71 -11.81
C PHE A 12 -0.64 -3.31 -11.55
N PHE A 13 -1.42 -2.67 -10.70
CA PHE A 13 -2.73 -3.17 -10.28
C PHE A 13 -3.88 -2.70 -11.17
N ARG A 14 -3.69 -1.74 -12.08
CA ARG A 14 -4.79 -1.23 -12.93
C ARG A 14 -5.38 -2.33 -13.82
N GLY A 15 -4.54 -3.05 -14.55
CA GLY A 15 -5.00 -4.11 -15.46
C GLY A 15 -5.70 -5.27 -14.74
N PRO A 16 -5.06 -5.95 -13.78
CA PRO A 16 -5.63 -7.12 -13.12
C PRO A 16 -6.93 -6.85 -12.36
N LEU A 17 -7.14 -5.62 -11.85
CA LEU A 17 -8.32 -5.27 -11.07
C LEU A 17 -9.49 -4.74 -11.90
N ASP A 18 -9.27 -4.48 -13.19
CA ASP A 18 -10.28 -3.98 -14.14
C ASP A 18 -10.78 -5.06 -15.11
N CYS A 19 -10.40 -6.33 -14.89
CA CYS A 19 -10.88 -7.47 -15.68
C CYS A 19 -11.64 -8.53 -14.84
N GLY A 20 -12.37 -9.41 -15.54
CA GLY A 20 -12.97 -10.61 -14.97
C GLY A 20 -13.98 -10.35 -13.84
N ILE A 21 -13.96 -11.26 -12.84
CA ILE A 21 -14.91 -11.23 -11.71
C ILE A 21 -14.67 -10.03 -10.77
N VAL A 22 -13.42 -9.59 -10.63
CA VAL A 22 -13.06 -8.43 -9.80
C VAL A 22 -13.70 -7.16 -10.36
N ALA A 23 -13.58 -6.95 -11.67
CA ALA A 23 -14.22 -5.82 -12.35
C ALA A 23 -15.75 -5.80 -12.16
N ARG A 24 -16.41 -6.96 -12.36
CA ARG A 24 -17.85 -7.10 -12.17
C ARG A 24 -18.27 -6.78 -10.72
N ALA A 25 -17.51 -7.24 -9.74
CA ALA A 25 -17.79 -6.95 -8.32
C ALA A 25 -17.66 -5.47 -7.98
N ARG A 26 -16.69 -4.76 -8.59
CA ARG A 26 -16.52 -3.31 -8.45
C ARG A 26 -17.65 -2.54 -9.12
N GLN A 27 -18.01 -2.90 -10.35
CA GLN A 27 -19.15 -2.29 -11.07
C GLN A 27 -20.48 -2.48 -10.33
N ALA A 28 -20.66 -3.62 -9.65
CA ALA A 28 -21.83 -3.90 -8.83
C ALA A 28 -21.79 -3.27 -7.43
N GLY A 29 -20.76 -2.48 -7.08
CA GLY A 29 -20.63 -1.83 -5.77
C GLY A 29 -20.36 -2.76 -4.59
N ARG A 30 -20.02 -4.04 -4.85
CA ARG A 30 -19.77 -5.04 -3.79
C ARG A 30 -18.34 -4.98 -3.26
N LEU A 31 -17.42 -4.49 -4.09
CA LEU A 31 -15.99 -4.43 -3.83
C LEU A 31 -15.44 -3.04 -4.17
N GLU A 32 -14.68 -2.47 -3.26
CA GLU A 32 -13.88 -1.27 -3.49
C GLU A 32 -12.41 -1.60 -3.23
N ILE A 33 -11.53 -1.22 -4.14
CA ILE A 33 -10.09 -1.37 -3.98
C ILE A 33 -9.45 -0.01 -4.18
N ARG A 34 -8.76 0.49 -3.15
CA ARG A 34 -8.01 1.74 -3.17
C ARG A 34 -6.52 1.43 -3.19
N ILE A 35 -5.85 1.80 -4.28
CA ILE A 35 -4.41 1.62 -4.45
C ILE A 35 -3.72 2.92 -4.06
N HIS A 36 -2.75 2.83 -3.17
CA HIS A 36 -2.02 3.94 -2.57
C HIS A 36 -0.55 3.85 -2.95
N ASN A 37 0.01 4.94 -3.46
CA ASN A 37 1.44 5.02 -3.74
C ASN A 37 2.20 5.40 -2.48
N LEU A 38 3.04 4.52 -1.95
CA LEU A 38 3.83 4.78 -0.73
C LEU A 38 4.67 6.08 -0.82
N ARG A 39 5.06 6.45 -2.05
CA ARG A 39 5.81 7.68 -2.33
C ARG A 39 5.03 8.96 -2.02
N ASP A 40 3.72 8.90 -1.78
CA ASP A 40 2.91 10.08 -1.41
C ASP A 40 3.14 10.49 0.06
N TRP A 41 3.69 9.60 0.89
CA TRP A 41 4.01 9.83 2.31
C TRP A 41 5.50 10.02 2.59
N THR A 42 6.29 10.31 1.56
CA THR A 42 7.71 10.69 1.71
C THR A 42 7.84 12.20 1.91
N ARG A 43 8.86 12.64 2.65
CA ARG A 43 9.07 14.07 2.96
C ARG A 43 10.22 14.72 2.19
N ASP A 44 11.05 13.93 1.52
CA ASP A 44 12.20 14.41 0.76
C ASP A 44 11.84 14.67 -0.72
N ARG A 45 12.61 15.56 -1.37
CA ARG A 45 12.43 15.93 -2.78
C ARG A 45 12.45 14.73 -3.73
N HIS A 46 13.22 13.69 -3.41
CA HIS A 46 13.42 12.52 -4.27
C HIS A 46 12.38 11.42 -4.05
N ARG A 47 11.45 11.62 -3.10
CA ARG A 47 10.41 10.66 -2.74
C ARG A 47 10.99 9.28 -2.39
N THR A 48 11.97 9.30 -1.51
CA THR A 48 12.76 8.13 -1.11
C THR A 48 11.95 7.23 -0.19
N VAL A 49 11.80 5.96 -0.57
CA VAL A 49 10.96 4.97 0.14
C VAL A 49 11.77 3.87 0.83
N ASP A 50 13.07 3.84 0.61
CA ASP A 50 13.99 2.81 1.09
C ASP A 50 15.19 3.43 1.84
N ASP A 51 15.83 2.62 2.67
CA ASP A 51 17.03 3.01 3.41
C ASP A 51 17.97 1.82 3.58
N ARG A 52 19.19 2.10 3.99
CA ARG A 52 20.19 1.07 4.28
C ARG A 52 19.78 0.29 5.53
N PRO A 53 19.91 -1.05 5.53
CA PRO A 53 19.71 -1.82 6.75
C PRO A 53 20.75 -1.46 7.81
N PHE A 54 20.32 -1.39 9.07
CA PHE A 54 21.24 -1.32 10.19
C PHE A 54 22.09 -2.60 10.23
N GLY A 55 23.39 -2.44 10.54
CA GLY A 55 24.36 -3.54 10.48
C GLY A 55 25.01 -3.75 9.11
N GLY A 56 24.58 -3.01 8.07
CA GLY A 56 25.11 -3.12 6.72
C GLY A 56 24.60 -4.36 5.98
N GLY A 57 25.33 -4.76 4.93
CA GLY A 57 24.92 -5.81 3.99
C GLY A 57 24.46 -5.26 2.64
N GLU A 58 24.18 -6.18 1.72
CA GLU A 58 23.66 -5.83 0.40
C GLU A 58 22.16 -5.56 0.44
N GLY A 59 21.69 -4.71 -0.47
CA GLY A 59 20.27 -4.38 -0.62
C GLY A 59 19.80 -3.22 0.26
N MET A 60 18.50 -2.99 0.19
CA MET A 60 17.80 -1.89 0.84
C MET A 60 16.54 -2.41 1.54
N VAL A 61 16.08 -1.70 2.56
CA VAL A 61 14.82 -2.00 3.28
C VAL A 61 13.85 -0.84 3.10
N LEU A 62 12.55 -1.11 3.10
CA LEU A 62 11.57 -0.02 3.09
C LEU A 62 11.68 0.82 4.36
N LYS A 63 11.60 2.15 4.18
CA LYS A 63 11.59 3.11 5.28
C LYS A 63 10.33 2.93 6.12
N PRO A 64 10.46 2.82 7.45
CA PRO A 64 9.30 2.78 8.34
C PRO A 64 8.41 4.02 8.19
N GLY A 65 9.00 5.22 8.15
CA GLY A 65 8.27 6.50 8.17
C GLY A 65 7.09 6.57 7.19
N PRO A 66 7.32 6.46 5.87
CA PRO A 66 6.24 6.48 4.88
C PRO A 66 5.19 5.39 5.09
N ILE A 67 5.58 4.20 5.58
CA ILE A 67 4.65 3.09 5.81
C ILE A 67 3.70 3.43 6.97
N PHE A 68 4.23 3.88 8.10
CA PHE A 68 3.42 4.25 9.27
C PHE A 68 2.54 5.45 8.96
N GLU A 69 3.08 6.50 8.33
CA GLU A 69 2.30 7.67 7.91
C GLU A 69 1.15 7.29 6.96
N ALA A 70 1.39 6.38 6.00
CA ALA A 70 0.35 5.91 5.10
C ALA A 70 -0.74 5.14 5.84
N VAL A 71 -0.36 4.19 6.71
CA VAL A 71 -1.33 3.39 7.47
C VAL A 71 -2.15 4.30 8.40
N GLU A 72 -1.52 5.19 9.15
CA GLU A 72 -2.23 6.11 10.06
C GLU A 72 -3.15 7.08 9.31
N CYS A 73 -2.73 7.58 8.14
CA CYS A 73 -3.56 8.44 7.31
C CYS A 73 -4.78 7.71 6.74
N ILE A 74 -4.59 6.48 6.24
CA ILE A 74 -5.67 5.65 5.70
C ILE A 74 -6.65 5.24 6.81
N PHE A 75 -6.13 5.08 8.03
CA PHE A 75 -6.79 4.45 9.14
C PHE A 75 -6.58 5.21 10.46
N PRO A 76 -7.13 6.43 10.60
CA PRO A 76 -6.84 7.33 11.72
C PRO A 76 -7.32 6.77 13.07
N GLU A 77 -8.38 5.99 13.06
CA GLU A 77 -8.93 5.35 14.26
C GLU A 77 -8.63 3.85 14.27
N ARG A 78 -8.37 3.30 15.46
CA ARG A 78 -8.32 1.86 15.68
C ARG A 78 -9.73 1.31 15.77
N GLN A 79 -10.09 0.47 14.80
CA GLN A 79 -11.38 -0.22 14.77
C GLN A 79 -11.18 -1.73 14.93
N ALA A 80 -11.99 -2.34 15.79
CA ALA A 80 -12.01 -3.79 15.94
C ALA A 80 -12.42 -4.45 14.62
N GLY A 81 -11.76 -5.57 14.28
CA GLY A 81 -12.04 -6.32 13.05
C GLY A 81 -11.26 -5.86 11.81
N ARG A 82 -10.53 -4.73 11.86
CA ARG A 82 -9.62 -4.35 10.76
C ARG A 82 -8.38 -5.23 10.76
N ARG A 83 -8.00 -5.71 9.58
CA ARG A 83 -6.78 -6.52 9.37
C ARG A 83 -5.79 -5.74 8.51
N VAL A 84 -4.54 -5.71 8.94
CA VAL A 84 -3.40 -5.25 8.15
C VAL A 84 -2.57 -6.49 7.84
N VAL A 85 -2.31 -6.73 6.56
CA VAL A 85 -1.60 -7.92 6.08
C VAL A 85 -0.36 -7.46 5.33
N LEU A 86 0.81 -7.93 5.77
CA LEU A 86 2.06 -7.82 5.03
C LEU A 86 2.24 -9.10 4.22
N LEU A 87 2.38 -8.96 2.91
CA LEU A 87 2.72 -10.08 2.04
C LEU A 87 4.24 -10.27 2.07
N SER A 88 4.70 -11.39 2.63
CA SER A 88 6.10 -11.80 2.67
C SER A 88 6.23 -13.25 2.18
N ALA A 89 7.42 -13.62 1.71
CA ALA A 89 7.76 -14.99 1.34
C ALA A 89 7.93 -15.89 2.58
#